data_AF-A0A969H7S0-F1
#
_entry.id   AF-A0A969H7S0-F1
#
_cell.length_a   1.000
_cell.length_b   1.000
_cell.length_c   1.000
_cell.angle_alpha   90.00
_cell.angle_beta   90.00
_cell.angle_gamma   90.00
#
_symmetry.space_group_name_H-M   'P 1'
#
loop_
_entity.id
_entity.type
_entity.pdbx_description
1 polymer ?
#
loop_
_entity_poly.entity_id
_entity_poly.type
_entity_poly.pdbx_seq_one_letter_code
_entity_poly.pdbx_strand_id
1 'polypeptide(L)'
;MDAISQMLTQQLAGGGLSQISQQIGADEQTTGNALSAAIPLLVSAMANNASQPEGAQSLHQALNQDHNGAIFNDMAGFLSNPQAANGAGILGHVLGAKQDFVQTGLAQQTGLDAGSIGQLLTIAAPLVMVRWAKLSRIRASMWVAWLLCSASSSKPPSNQTPT
;
A
#
# COMPACT_ATOMS: atom_id res chain seq x y z
N MET A 1 13.75 8.89 -13.97
CA MET A 1 13.30 7.50 -14.17
C MET A 1 13.34 6.83 -12.81
N ASP A 2 12.16 6.55 -12.25
CA ASP A 2 11.95 6.20 -10.83
C ASP A 2 12.65 4.89 -10.45
N ALA A 3 13.58 4.96 -9.50
CA ALA A 3 14.20 3.79 -8.85
C ALA A 3 13.16 2.82 -8.27
N ILE A 4 11.96 3.34 -7.97
CA ILE A 4 10.81 2.58 -7.49
C ILE A 4 10.27 1.63 -8.56
N SER A 5 10.21 2.06 -9.81
CA SER A 5 9.77 1.21 -10.92
C SER A 5 10.80 0.10 -11.14
N GLN A 6 12.09 0.42 -11.19
CA GLN A 6 13.14 -0.57 -11.44
C GLN A 6 13.25 -1.63 -10.34
N MET A 7 13.13 -1.24 -9.07
CA MET A 7 13.14 -2.19 -7.95
C MET A 7 11.89 -3.07 -7.95
N LEU A 8 10.72 -2.49 -8.24
CA LEU A 8 9.48 -3.25 -8.35
C LEU A 8 9.54 -4.23 -9.53
N THR A 9 10.09 -3.81 -10.67
CA THR A 9 10.34 -4.68 -11.83
C THR A 9 11.37 -5.76 -11.51
N GLN A 10 12.45 -5.48 -10.77
CA GLN A 10 13.45 -6.50 -10.38
C GLN A 10 12.91 -7.51 -9.36
N GLN A 11 12.07 -7.09 -8.41
CA GLN A 11 11.44 -8.01 -7.46
C GLN A 11 10.27 -8.80 -8.08
N LEU A 12 9.49 -8.19 -8.97
CA LEU A 12 8.43 -8.88 -9.72
C LEU A 12 9.03 -9.83 -10.78
N ALA A 13 10.13 -9.45 -11.43
CA ALA A 13 10.88 -10.28 -12.37
C ALA A 13 11.67 -11.41 -11.69
N GLY A 14 11.93 -11.30 -10.38
CA GLY A 14 12.59 -12.35 -9.58
C GLY A 14 11.70 -13.54 -9.22
N GLY A 15 10.53 -13.71 -9.85
CA GLY A 15 9.64 -14.86 -9.66
C GLY A 15 8.40 -14.59 -8.79
N GLY A 16 8.29 -13.41 -8.17
CA GLY A 16 7.13 -13.04 -7.36
C GLY A 16 5.82 -13.02 -8.17
N LEU A 17 5.85 -12.52 -9.41
CA LEU A 17 4.66 -12.51 -10.27
C LEU A 17 4.21 -13.94 -10.64
N SER A 18 5.17 -14.82 -10.92
CA SER A 18 4.91 -16.24 -11.23
C SER A 18 4.31 -17.01 -10.06
N GLN A 19 4.79 -16.75 -8.83
CA GLN A 19 4.22 -17.35 -7.63
C GLN A 19 2.81 -16.84 -7.33
N ILE A 20 2.56 -15.54 -7.53
CA ILE A 20 1.22 -14.96 -7.37
C ILE A 20 0.27 -15.54 -8.41
N SER A 21 0.70 -15.65 -9.67
CA SER A 21 -0.13 -16.19 -10.75
C SER A 21 -0.51 -17.66 -10.49
N GLN A 22 0.43 -18.46 -9.99
CA GLN A 22 0.18 -19.84 -9.56
C GLN A 22 -0.79 -19.93 -8.38
N GLN A 23 -0.66 -19.05 -7.38
CA GLN A 23 -1.55 -18.99 -6.22
C GLN A 23 -3.00 -18.65 -6.60
N ILE A 24 -3.18 -17.71 -7.53
CA ILE A 24 -4.53 -17.24 -7.93
C ILE A 24 -5.12 -18.04 -9.11
N GLY A 25 -4.36 -18.99 -9.66
CA GLY A 25 -4.79 -19.82 -10.79
C GLY A 25 -4.91 -19.08 -12.12
N ALA A 26 -4.16 -17.99 -12.31
CA ALA A 26 -4.17 -17.18 -13.53
C ALA A 26 -2.80 -17.17 -14.22
N ASP A 27 -2.75 -16.74 -15.48
CA ASP A 27 -1.48 -16.50 -16.18
C ASP A 27 -0.82 -15.20 -15.68
N GLU A 28 0.51 -15.09 -15.86
CA GLU A 28 1.29 -13.95 -15.40
C GLU A 28 0.84 -12.62 -16.04
N GLN A 29 0.36 -12.65 -17.27
CA GLN A 29 -0.10 -11.45 -17.98
C GLN A 29 -1.40 -10.94 -17.36
N THR A 30 -2.38 -11.80 -17.15
CA THR A 30 -3.64 -11.47 -16.47
C THR A 30 -3.39 -11.02 -15.03
N THR A 31 -2.50 -11.70 -14.31
CA THR A 31 -2.08 -11.34 -12.95
C THR A 31 -1.44 -9.95 -12.91
N GLY A 32 -0.52 -9.65 -13.84
CA GLY A 32 0.15 -8.36 -13.94
C GLY A 32 -0.82 -7.22 -14.26
N ASN A 33 -1.78 -7.47 -15.15
CA ASN A 33 -2.85 -6.52 -15.47
C ASN A 33 -3.75 -6.25 -14.25
N ALA A 34 -4.16 -7.30 -13.55
CA ALA A 34 -4.96 -7.18 -12.33
C ALA A 34 -4.24 -6.38 -11.25
N LEU A 35 -2.96 -6.67 -11.03
CA LEU A 35 -2.16 -5.95 -10.04
C LEU A 35 -1.99 -4.46 -10.41
N SER A 36 -1.76 -4.17 -11.69
CA SER A 36 -1.63 -2.80 -12.20
C SER A 36 -2.92 -1.99 -12.05
N ALA A 37 -4.09 -2.64 -12.17
CA ALA A 37 -5.39 -2.02 -11.92
C ALA A 37 -5.73 -1.92 -10.42
N ALA A 38 -5.33 -2.91 -9.62
CA ALA A 38 -5.65 -2.99 -8.20
C ALA A 38 -4.85 -1.99 -7.35
N ILE A 39 -3.58 -1.75 -7.67
CA ILE A 39 -2.69 -0.89 -6.88
C ILE A 39 -3.27 0.54 -6.73
N PRO A 40 -3.67 1.25 -7.80
CA PRO A 40 -4.26 2.60 -7.67
C PRO A 40 -5.55 2.62 -6.85
N LEU A 41 -6.36 1.56 -6.92
CA LEU A 41 -7.60 1.42 -6.14
C LEU A 41 -7.30 1.23 -4.66
N LEU A 42 -6.37 0.33 -4.32
CA LEU A 42 -5.91 0.09 -2.95
C LEU A 42 -5.31 1.36 -2.33
N VAL A 43 -4.46 2.06 -3.09
CA VAL A 43 -3.91 3.38 -2.75
C VAL A 43 -5.03 4.38 -2.42
N SER A 44 -6.02 4.48 -3.31
CA SER A 44 -7.11 5.45 -3.16
C SER A 44 -8.01 5.10 -1.97
N ALA A 45 -8.28 3.82 -1.74
CA ALA A 45 -9.06 3.36 -0.61
C ALA A 45 -8.33 3.63 0.72
N MET A 46 -7.03 3.33 0.80
CA MET A 46 -6.21 3.66 1.97
C MET A 46 -6.14 5.16 2.23
N ALA A 47 -5.95 5.98 1.19
CA ALA A 47 -5.92 7.43 1.33
C ALA A 47 -7.25 7.98 1.86
N ASN A 48 -8.38 7.43 1.41
CA ASN A 48 -9.70 7.78 1.92
C ASN A 48 -9.95 7.30 3.35
N ASN A 49 -9.42 6.15 3.76
CA ASN A 49 -9.53 5.69 5.14
C ASN A 49 -8.63 6.51 6.07
N ALA A 50 -7.40 6.82 5.64
CA ALA A 50 -6.48 7.65 6.40
C ALA A 50 -6.92 9.12 6.55
N SER A 51 -7.81 9.62 5.67
CA SER A 51 -8.35 10.97 5.79
C SER A 51 -9.47 11.10 6.83
N GLN A 52 -10.04 9.98 7.28
CA GLN A 52 -11.06 9.95 8.34
C GLN A 52 -10.43 9.54 9.68
N PRO A 53 -10.82 10.15 10.82
CA PRO A 53 -10.24 9.82 12.12
C PRO A 53 -10.36 8.34 12.50
N GLU A 54 -11.52 7.74 12.26
CA GLU A 54 -11.80 6.33 12.56
C GLU A 54 -11.03 5.38 11.62
N GLY A 55 -10.99 5.72 10.32
CA GLY A 55 -10.24 4.95 9.33
C GLY A 55 -8.72 5.02 9.55
N ALA A 56 -8.20 6.16 10.01
CA ALA A 56 -6.80 6.30 10.39
C ALA A 56 -6.43 5.45 11.62
N GLN A 57 -7.33 5.34 12.61
CA GLN A 57 -7.15 4.47 13.77
C GLN A 57 -7.19 2.99 13.39
N SER A 58 -8.17 2.58 12.59
CA SER A 58 -8.27 1.22 12.05
C SER A 58 -7.00 0.84 11.27
N LEU A 59 -6.54 1.74 10.40
CA LEU A 59 -5.31 1.52 9.62
C LEU A 59 -4.08 1.44 10.53
N HIS A 60 -4.00 2.29 11.56
CA HIS A 60 -2.89 2.27 12.52
C HIS A 60 -2.89 0.98 13.36
N GLN A 61 -4.06 0.46 13.72
CA GLN A 61 -4.17 -0.81 14.43
C GLN A 61 -3.72 -1.99 13.55
N ALA A 62 -4.18 -2.06 12.31
CA ALA A 62 -3.71 -3.04 11.34
C ALA A 62 -2.19 -2.94 11.11
N LEU A 63 -1.64 -1.73 11.03
CA LEU A 63 -0.18 -1.53 10.94
C LEU A 63 0.57 -2.00 12.18
N ASN A 64 0.04 -1.82 13.39
CA ASN A 64 0.74 -2.28 14.60
C ASN A 64 0.62 -3.79 14.81
N GLN A 65 -0.46 -4.41 14.35
CA GLN A 65 -0.73 -5.83 14.54
C GLN A 65 -0.11 -6.69 13.43
N ASP A 66 -0.11 -6.20 12.19
CA ASP A 66 0.24 -6.99 11.01
C ASP A 66 1.51 -6.52 10.27
N HIS A 67 2.15 -5.41 10.70
CA HIS A 67 3.41 -4.90 10.11
C HIS A 67 4.61 -4.93 11.06
N ASN A 68 5.10 -6.13 11.32
CA ASN A 68 6.53 -6.34 11.48
C ASN A 68 7.12 -6.48 10.06
N GLY A 69 8.17 -5.73 9.70
CA GLY A 69 8.82 -5.79 8.38
C GLY A 69 9.38 -7.17 7.95
N ALA A 70 9.06 -8.23 8.70
CA ALA A 70 9.31 -9.64 8.43
C ALA A 70 8.77 -10.10 7.08
N ILE A 71 7.63 -9.57 6.59
CA ILE A 71 7.10 -9.94 5.25
C ILE A 71 8.09 -9.60 4.13
N PHE A 72 8.84 -8.50 4.26
CA PHE A 72 9.88 -8.16 3.28
C PHE A 72 11.11 -9.06 3.38
N ASN A 73 11.37 -9.59 4.57
CA ASN A 73 12.52 -10.45 4.84
C ASN A 73 12.22 -11.92 4.49
N ASP A 74 10.94 -12.32 4.49
CA ASP A 74 10.46 -13.67 4.18
C ASP A 74 9.30 -13.65 3.18
N MET A 75 9.51 -13.00 2.04
CA MET A 75 8.51 -12.93 0.99
C MET A 75 8.19 -14.31 0.40
N ALA A 76 9.17 -15.22 0.36
CA ALA A 76 8.98 -16.59 -0.11
C ALA A 76 8.09 -17.41 0.85
N GLY A 77 8.27 -17.28 2.17
CA GLY A 77 7.39 -17.89 3.16
C GLY A 77 5.98 -17.30 3.13
N PHE A 78 5.87 -15.98 2.95
CA PHE A 78 4.57 -15.30 2.79
C PHE A 78 3.81 -15.76 1.55
N LEU A 79 4.45 -15.84 0.37
CA LEU A 79 3.80 -16.31 -0.85
C LEU A 79 3.42 -17.80 -0.78
N SER A 80 4.13 -18.57 0.05
CA SER A 80 3.82 -19.97 0.34
C SER A 80 2.64 -20.14 1.32
N ASN A 81 2.43 -19.17 2.23
CA ASN A 81 1.30 -19.14 3.15
C ASN A 81 0.76 -17.70 3.37
N PRO A 82 0.00 -17.14 2.41
CA PRO A 82 -0.52 -15.77 2.50
C PRO A 82 -1.46 -15.56 3.70
N GLN A 83 -2.12 -16.64 4.14
CA GLN A 83 -3.03 -16.64 5.28
C GLN A 83 -2.30 -16.45 6.61
N ALA A 84 -1.03 -16.86 6.73
CA ALA A 84 -0.23 -16.64 7.94
C ALA A 84 -0.01 -15.16 8.26
N ALA A 85 -0.16 -14.27 7.29
CA ALA A 85 -0.02 -12.84 7.44
C ALA A 85 -1.36 -12.09 7.50
N ASN A 86 -2.48 -12.78 7.79
CA ASN A 86 -3.81 -12.19 7.97
C ASN A 86 -4.25 -11.24 6.83
N GLY A 87 -3.87 -11.52 5.58
CA GLY A 87 -4.15 -10.61 4.45
C GLY A 87 -5.63 -10.29 4.26
N ALA A 88 -6.54 -11.22 4.61
CA ALA A 88 -7.98 -11.01 4.56
C ALA A 88 -8.48 -10.04 5.65
N GLY A 89 -7.88 -10.08 6.84
CA GLY A 89 -8.16 -9.12 7.92
C GLY A 89 -7.69 -7.72 7.53
N ILE A 90 -6.48 -7.61 6.99
CA ILE A 90 -5.92 -6.35 6.47
C ILE A 90 -6.81 -5.76 5.39
N LEU A 91 -7.26 -6.58 4.43
CA LEU A 91 -8.21 -6.14 3.40
C LEU A 91 -9.51 -5.62 4.00
N GLY A 92 -10.08 -6.32 4.99
CA GLY A 92 -11.27 -5.87 5.70
C GLY A 92 -11.09 -4.50 6.37
N HIS A 93 -9.93 -4.25 6.98
CA HIS A 93 -9.62 -2.95 7.59
C HIS A 93 -9.33 -1.85 6.56
N VAL A 94 -8.68 -2.20 5.43
CA VAL A 94 -8.23 -1.26 4.40
C VAL A 94 -9.33 -0.91 3.40
N LEU A 95 -10.14 -1.88 2.99
CA LEU A 95 -11.21 -1.69 2.01
C LEU A 95 -12.58 -1.59 2.68
N GLY A 96 -12.81 -2.32 3.79
CA GLY A 96 -14.10 -2.36 4.47
C GLY A 96 -15.23 -2.65 3.49
N ALA A 97 -16.27 -1.81 3.51
CA ALA A 97 -17.42 -1.90 2.60
C ALA A 97 -17.08 -1.71 1.11
N LYS A 98 -15.87 -1.22 0.78
CA LYS A 98 -15.43 -1.01 -0.61
C LYS A 98 -14.80 -2.26 -1.23
N GLN A 99 -14.60 -3.32 -0.46
CA GLN A 99 -14.01 -4.55 -0.95
C GLN A 99 -14.80 -5.13 -2.12
N ASP A 100 -16.14 -5.20 -1.99
CA ASP A 100 -17.02 -5.72 -3.04
C ASP A 100 -16.96 -4.87 -4.33
N PHE A 101 -16.88 -3.54 -4.18
CA PHE A 101 -16.75 -2.63 -5.31
C PHE A 101 -15.42 -2.82 -6.05
N VAL A 102 -14.32 -2.93 -5.30
CA VAL A 102 -12.98 -3.15 -5.86
C VAL A 102 -12.89 -4.52 -6.53
N GLN A 103 -13.44 -5.57 -5.89
CA GLN A 103 -13.50 -6.91 -6.43
C GLN A 103 -14.31 -6.97 -7.73
N THR A 104 -15.49 -6.35 -7.75
CA THR A 104 -16.35 -6.32 -8.95
C THR A 104 -15.70 -5.55 -10.09
N GLY A 105 -15.10 -4.38 -9.80
CA GLY A 105 -14.41 -3.59 -10.82
C GLY A 105 -13.21 -4.32 -11.42
N LEU A 106 -12.42 -5.00 -10.58
CA LEU A 106 -11.30 -5.82 -11.05
C LEU A 106 -11.79 -7.04 -11.86
N ALA A 107 -12.90 -7.67 -11.46
CA ALA A 107 -13.46 -8.82 -12.18
C ALA A 107 -13.86 -8.44 -13.60
N GLN A 108 -14.54 -7.30 -13.76
CA GLN A 108 -14.94 -6.78 -15.07
C GLN A 108 -13.74 -6.40 -15.95
N GLN A 109 -12.68 -5.87 -15.35
CA GLN A 109 -11.53 -5.38 -16.10
C GLN A 109 -10.54 -6.48 -16.48
N THR A 110 -10.41 -7.50 -15.64
CA THR A 110 -9.37 -8.55 -15.78
C THR A 110 -9.92 -9.87 -16.28
N GLY A 111 -11.24 -10.07 -16.21
CA GLY A 111 -11.89 -11.36 -16.51
C GLY A 111 -11.66 -12.44 -15.45
N LEU A 112 -11.02 -12.10 -14.33
CA LEU A 112 -10.82 -13.02 -13.20
C LEU A 112 -12.10 -13.17 -12.38
N ASP A 113 -12.26 -14.35 -11.78
CA ASP A 113 -13.33 -14.61 -10.82
C ASP A 113 -13.09 -13.85 -9.49
N ALA A 114 -14.16 -13.66 -8.73
CA ALA A 114 -14.11 -12.96 -7.44
C ALA A 114 -13.17 -13.64 -6.43
N GLY A 115 -13.04 -14.97 -6.47
CA GLY A 115 -12.13 -15.76 -5.66
C GLY A 115 -10.66 -15.46 -5.97
N SER A 116 -10.25 -15.56 -7.23
CA SER A 116 -8.90 -15.21 -7.69
C SER A 116 -8.55 -13.75 -7.36
N ILE A 117 -9.50 -12.83 -7.51
CA ILE A 117 -9.28 -11.41 -7.16
C ILE A 117 -9.16 -11.24 -5.66
N GLY A 118 -9.99 -11.90 -4.86
CA GLY A 118 -9.88 -11.91 -3.40
C GLY A 118 -8.50 -12.37 -2.94
N GLN A 119 -7.98 -13.44 -3.54
CA GLN A 119 -6.62 -13.94 -3.27
C GLN A 119 -5.54 -12.96 -3.73
N LEU A 120 -5.66 -12.40 -4.94
CA LEU A 120 -4.74 -11.38 -5.45
C LEU A 120 -4.68 -10.17 -4.50
N LEU A 121 -5.83 -9.67 -4.09
CA LEU A 121 -5.93 -8.55 -3.15
C LEU A 121 -5.35 -8.92 -1.78
N THR A 122 -5.52 -10.17 -1.33
CA THR A 122 -5.00 -10.66 -0.04
C THR A 122 -3.47 -10.65 -0.04
N ILE A 123 -2.87 -10.99 -1.19
CA ILE A 123 -1.41 -10.96 -1.37
C ILE A 123 -0.91 -9.53 -1.60
N ALA A 124 -1.65 -8.73 -2.38
CA ALA A 124 -1.25 -7.37 -2.75
C ALA A 124 -1.40 -6.37 -1.60
N ALA A 125 -2.43 -6.49 -0.76
CA ALA A 125 -2.73 -5.51 0.29
C ALA A 125 -1.57 -5.30 1.27
N PRO A 126 -0.93 -6.35 1.85
CA PRO A 126 0.23 -6.17 2.72
C PRO A 126 1.38 -5.45 2.02
N LEU A 127 1.68 -5.80 0.75
CA LEU A 127 2.77 -5.21 -0.02
C LEU A 127 2.59 -3.70 -0.23
N VAL A 128 1.38 -3.31 -0.64
CA VAL A 128 1.05 -1.89 -0.84
C VAL A 128 1.07 -1.17 0.52
N MET A 129 0.51 -1.79 1.57
CA MET A 129 0.47 -1.20 2.91
C MET A 129 1.87 -0.97 3.50
N VAL A 130 2.80 -1.92 3.36
CA VAL A 130 4.20 -1.74 3.85
C VAL A 130 4.84 -0.55 3.16
N ARG A 131 4.58 -0.38 1.86
CA ARG A 131 5.11 0.75 1.10
C ARG A 131 4.49 2.08 1.52
N TRP A 132 3.18 2.10 1.80
CA TRP A 132 2.48 3.27 2.32
C TRP A 132 2.95 3.67 3.72
N ALA A 133 3.14 2.70 4.62
CA ALA A 133 3.65 2.93 5.96
C ALA A 133 5.05 3.60 5.96
N LYS A 134 5.89 3.22 4.99
CA LYS A 134 7.19 3.87 4.79
C LYS A 134 7.04 5.32 4.31
N LEU A 135 6.11 5.58 3.40
CA LEU A 135 5.87 6.92 2.84
C LEU A 135 5.21 7.87 3.84
N SER A 136 4.24 7.39 4.63
CA SER A 136 3.53 8.19 5.64
C SER A 136 4.47 8.66 6.76
N ARG A 137 5.42 7.81 7.18
CA ARG A 137 6.48 8.20 8.13
C ARG A 137 7.33 9.36 7.61
N ILE A 138 7.62 9.41 6.31
CA ILE A 138 8.43 10.47 5.69
C ILE A 138 7.67 11.82 5.69
N ARG A 139 6.37 11.81 5.38
CA ARG A 139 5.55 13.04 5.38
C ARG A 139 5.31 13.60 6.79
N ALA A 140 5.19 12.73 7.79
CA ALA A 140 5.10 13.15 9.19
C ALA A 140 6.41 13.83 9.66
N SER A 141 7.58 13.29 9.30
CA SER A 141 8.87 13.92 9.62
C SER A 141 9.06 15.28 8.95
N MET A 142 8.52 15.49 7.74
CA MET A 142 8.60 16.78 7.05
C MET A 142 7.71 17.84 7.71
N TRP A 143 6.52 17.46 8.18
CA TRP A 143 5.64 18.39 8.90
C TRP A 143 6.25 18.79 10.24
N VAL A 144 6.83 17.84 10.98
CA VAL A 144 7.57 18.12 12.24
C VAL A 144 8.82 18.95 11.96
N ALA A 145 9.61 18.64 10.92
CA ALA A 145 10.78 19.42 10.56
C ALA A 145 10.43 20.85 10.11
N TRP A 146 9.32 21.03 9.39
CA TRP A 146 8.80 22.36 9.04
C TRP A 146 8.30 23.11 10.28
N LEU A 147 7.59 22.46 11.20
CA LEU A 147 7.10 23.07 12.43
C LEU A 147 8.27 23.49 13.35
N LEU A 148 9.30 22.64 13.46
CA LEU A 148 10.51 22.92 14.24
C LEU A 148 11.34 24.05 13.60
N CYS A 149 11.41 24.08 12.27
CA CYS A 149 12.08 25.16 11.53
C CYS A 149 11.30 26.49 11.60
N SER A 150 9.97 26.44 11.55
CA SER A 150 9.08 27.60 11.74
C SER A 150 9.17 28.17 13.16
N ALA A 151 9.30 27.33 14.18
CA ALA A 151 9.43 27.78 15.57
C ALA A 151 10.82 28.35 15.89
N SER A 152 11.86 27.98 15.12
CA SER A 152 13.24 28.44 15.33
C SER A 152 13.59 29.76 14.63
N SER A 153 12.63 30.40 13.93
CA SER A 153 12.88 31.65 13.20
C SER A 153 12.07 32.82 13.76
N SER A 154 12.37 33.21 15.01
CA SER A 154 11.85 34.45 15.62
C SER A 154 12.89 35.57 15.54
N LYS A 155 13.05 36.19 14.37
CA LYS A 155 13.51 37.58 14.28
C LYS A 155 12.97 38.24 13.00
N PRO A 156 12.01 39.17 13.08
CA PRO A 156 11.57 39.91 11.91
C PRO A 156 12.69 40.85 11.45
N PRO A 157 12.92 41.01 10.13
CA PRO A 157 13.82 42.05 9.63
C PRO A 157 13.20 43.42 9.95
N SER A 158 13.92 44.21 10.73
CA SER A 158 13.60 45.60 11.02
C SER A 158 13.63 46.41 9.73
N ASN A 159 12.47 47.01 9.44
CA ASN A 159 12.25 48.07 8.47
C ASN A 159 13.36 49.13 8.52
N GLN A 160 14.12 49.27 7.43
CA GLN A 160 14.89 50.48 7.13
C GLN A 160 14.88 50.71 5.61
N THR A 161 13.89 51.47 5.14
CA THR A 161 14.12 52.42 4.04
C THR A 161 15.06 53.51 4.55
N PRO A 162 15.99 54.00 3.71
CA PRO A 162 15.76 55.35 3.22
C PRO A 162 16.12 55.56 1.75
N THR A 163 15.35 56.49 1.16
CA THR A 163 15.59 57.40 0.01
C THR A 163 16.90 57.31 -0.73
#